data_AF-A0A3D8K120-F1
#
_entry.id   AF-A0A3D8K120-F1
#
_cell.length_a   1.000
_cell.length_b   1.000
_cell.length_c   1.000
_cell.angle_alpha   90.00
_cell.angle_beta   90.00
_cell.angle_gamma   90.00
#
_symmetry.space_group_name_H-M   'P 1'
#
loop_
_entity.id
_entity.type
_entity.pdbx_description
1 polymer ?
#
loop_
_entity_poly.entity_id
_entity_poly.type
_entity_poly.pdbx_seq_one_letter_code
_entity_poly.pdbx_strand_id
1 'polypeptide(L)'
;MLTSPLGGLVARRIDQAHAGAPVPGWDGASLEQAAAHVAALVRGMNRDQLENCDEDLNVFFGAVPFSLTIPVAVAIELKWPHHIDTLPEASGRIELVRKAGQYAVLFSAERVADVLSAVNKREARG
;
A
#
# COMPACT_ATOMS: atom_id res chain seq x y z
N MET A 1 6.51 -5.38 2.95
CA MET A 1 6.59 -3.98 2.46
C MET A 1 5.39 -3.15 2.87
N LEU A 2 4.15 -3.61 2.65
CA LEU A 2 2.94 -2.83 2.95
C LEU A 2 2.76 -2.49 4.45
N THR A 3 3.16 -3.38 5.35
CA THR A 3 3.05 -3.18 6.81
C THR A 3 4.25 -2.48 7.46
N SER A 4 5.28 -2.12 6.68
CA SER A 4 6.45 -1.44 7.25
C SER A 4 6.12 0.03 7.58
N PRO A 5 6.85 0.68 8.50
CA PRO A 5 6.66 2.12 8.78
C PRO A 5 6.74 2.98 7.52
N LEU A 6 7.64 2.63 6.59
CA LEU A 6 7.76 3.28 5.29
C LEU A 6 6.54 3.01 4.40
N GLY A 7 6.05 1.77 4.32
CA GLY A 7 4.85 1.42 3.56
C GLY A 7 3.63 2.21 4.03
N GLY A 8 3.42 2.32 5.34
CA GLY A 8 2.35 3.14 5.92
C GLY A 8 2.52 4.65 5.70
N LEU A 9 3.76 5.16 5.72
CA LEU A 9 4.02 6.57 5.39
C LEU A 9 3.72 6.88 3.92
N VAL A 10 4.15 6.01 3.01
CA VAL A 10 3.86 6.16 1.58
C VAL A 10 2.37 6.07 1.30
N ALA A 11 1.67 5.10 1.90
CA ALA A 11 0.22 4.98 1.74
C ALA A 11 -0.50 6.26 2.18
N ARG A 12 -0.12 6.86 3.32
CA ARG A 12 -0.68 8.16 3.75
C ARG A 12 -0.38 9.29 2.76
N ARG A 13 0.80 9.30 2.13
CA ARG A 13 1.14 10.29 1.09
C ARG A 13 0.32 10.07 -0.18
N ILE A 14 0.06 8.83 -0.56
CA ILE A 14 -0.84 8.48 -1.67
C ILE A 14 -2.24 8.99 -1.37
N ASP A 15 -2.75 8.74 -0.16
CA ASP A 15 -4.08 9.20 0.28
C ASP A 15 -4.21 10.73 0.23
N GLN A 16 -3.20 11.45 0.72
CA GLN A 16 -3.14 12.91 0.66
C GLN A 16 -3.11 13.44 -0.78
N ALA A 17 -2.36 12.79 -1.67
CA ALA A 17 -2.24 13.20 -3.07
C ALA A 17 -3.52 12.95 -3.88
N HIS A 18 -4.27 11.90 -3.53
CA HIS A 18 -5.52 11.55 -4.21
C HIS A 18 -6.74 12.19 -3.55
N ALA A 19 -6.54 13.08 -2.56
CA ALA A 19 -7.60 13.68 -1.75
C ALA A 19 -8.66 12.65 -1.37
N GLY A 20 -8.22 11.47 -0.92
CA GLY A 20 -9.08 10.29 -0.73
C GLY A 20 -10.33 10.71 0.02
N ALA A 21 -11.44 10.87 -0.71
CA ALA A 21 -12.63 11.48 -0.17
C ALA A 21 -13.18 10.48 0.85
N PRO A 22 -13.07 10.75 2.16
CA PRO A 22 -13.65 9.84 3.14
C PRO A 22 -15.14 9.75 2.81
N VAL A 23 -15.70 8.54 2.95
CA VAL A 23 -17.12 8.31 2.77
C VAL A 23 -17.89 9.40 3.53
N PRO A 24 -18.75 10.20 2.86
CA PRO A 24 -19.41 11.32 3.49
C PRO A 24 -20.15 10.89 4.77
N GLY A 25 -19.86 11.58 5.88
CA GLY A 25 -20.46 11.28 7.19
C GLY A 25 -19.70 10.25 8.04
N TRP A 26 -18.58 9.71 7.56
CA TRP A 26 -17.74 8.81 8.33
C TRP A 26 -16.53 9.54 8.90
N ASP A 27 -16.30 9.38 10.20
CA ASP A 27 -15.08 9.83 10.84
C ASP A 27 -13.94 8.81 10.67
N GLY A 28 -12.72 9.20 11.08
CA GLY A 28 -11.55 8.33 10.96
C GLY A 28 -11.68 7.02 11.75
N ALA A 29 -12.30 7.05 12.93
CA ALA A 29 -12.50 5.87 13.76
C ALA A 29 -13.47 4.87 13.10
N SER A 30 -14.53 5.36 12.47
CA SER A 30 -15.49 4.54 11.73
C SER A 30 -14.84 3.86 10.53
N LEU A 31 -13.97 4.58 9.80
CA LEU A 31 -13.21 4.02 8.68
C LEU A 31 -12.21 2.95 9.14
N GLU A 32 -11.50 3.19 10.25
CA GLU A 32 -10.61 2.22 10.86
C GLU A 32 -11.35 0.95 11.28
N GLN A 33 -12.50 1.11 11.93
CA GLN A 33 -13.32 -0.01 12.38
C GLN A 33 -13.87 -0.82 11.19
N ALA A 34 -14.32 -0.16 10.13
CA ALA A 34 -14.73 -0.85 8.90
C ALA A 34 -13.57 -1.60 8.25
N ALA A 35 -12.39 -1.00 8.12
CA ALA A 35 -11.24 -1.69 7.55
C ALA A 35 -10.82 -2.90 8.38
N ALA A 36 -10.86 -2.79 9.71
CA ALA A 36 -10.60 -3.92 10.60
C ALA A 36 -11.65 -5.03 10.45
N HIS A 37 -12.93 -4.66 10.31
CA HIS A 37 -14.03 -5.60 10.11
C HIS A 37 -13.90 -6.33 8.76
N VAL A 38 -13.67 -5.61 7.67
CA VAL A 38 -13.46 -6.19 6.34
C VAL A 38 -12.24 -7.12 6.33
N ALA A 39 -11.14 -6.74 6.98
CA ALA A 39 -9.98 -7.62 7.11
C ALA A 39 -10.30 -8.92 7.88
N ALA A 40 -11.17 -8.87 8.89
CA ALA A 40 -11.64 -10.05 9.60
C ALA A 40 -12.53 -10.93 8.72
N LEU A 41 -13.44 -10.34 7.95
CA LEU A 41 -14.29 -11.06 6.99
C LEU A 41 -13.45 -11.78 5.92
N VAL A 42 -12.53 -11.06 5.27
CA VAL A 42 -11.62 -11.62 4.27
C VAL A 42 -10.82 -12.79 4.87
N ARG A 43 -10.36 -12.68 6.13
CA ARG A 43 -9.68 -13.80 6.82
C ARG A 43 -10.58 -15.02 7.05
N GLY A 44 -11.89 -14.86 7.18
CA GLY A 44 -12.85 -15.96 7.31
C GLY A 44 -13.30 -16.61 6.00
N MET A 45 -13.22 -15.91 4.86
CA MET A 45 -13.71 -16.39 3.56
C MET A 45 -12.87 -17.54 2.96
N ASN A 46 -13.42 -18.38 2.09
CA ASN A 46 -12.60 -19.21 1.20
C ASN A 46 -12.27 -18.45 -0.11
N ARG A 47 -11.59 -19.10 -1.06
CA ARG A 47 -11.19 -18.43 -2.32
C ARG A 47 -12.38 -18.05 -3.18
N ASP A 48 -13.34 -18.95 -3.37
CA ASP A 48 -14.53 -18.69 -4.19
C ASP A 48 -15.38 -17.56 -3.59
N GLN A 49 -15.52 -17.53 -2.26
CA GLN A 49 -16.21 -16.44 -1.55
C GLN A 49 -15.50 -15.10 -1.73
N LEU A 50 -14.16 -15.11 -1.74
CA LEU A 50 -13.37 -13.92 -1.94
C LEU A 50 -13.52 -13.38 -3.37
N GLU A 51 -13.43 -14.24 -4.37
CA GLU A 51 -13.63 -13.90 -5.80
C GLU A 51 -15.04 -13.32 -6.04
N ASN A 52 -16.07 -13.90 -5.42
CA ASN A 52 -17.43 -13.37 -5.50
C ASN A 52 -17.61 -11.99 -4.85
N CYS A 53 -16.64 -11.52 -4.07
CA CYS A 53 -16.65 -10.20 -3.44
C CYS A 53 -15.72 -9.19 -4.12
N ASP A 54 -15.13 -9.50 -5.28
CA ASP A 54 -14.13 -8.64 -5.93
C ASP A 54 -14.69 -7.25 -6.26
N GLU A 55 -15.93 -7.15 -6.73
CA GLU A 55 -16.59 -5.87 -7.01
C GLU A 55 -16.73 -5.02 -5.73
N ASP A 56 -17.23 -5.63 -4.65
CA ASP A 56 -17.41 -4.97 -3.35
C ASP A 56 -16.06 -4.53 -2.76
N LEU A 57 -15.04 -5.38 -2.87
CA LEU A 57 -13.69 -5.07 -2.43
C LEU A 57 -13.10 -3.92 -3.24
N ASN A 58 -13.31 -3.88 -4.55
CA ASN A 58 -12.82 -2.79 -5.38
C ASN A 58 -13.51 -1.47 -5.02
N VAL A 59 -14.82 -1.47 -4.77
CA VAL A 59 -15.55 -0.29 -4.25
C VAL A 59 -14.99 0.13 -2.90
N PHE A 60 -14.75 -0.81 -1.99
CA PHE A 60 -14.17 -0.54 -0.67
C PHE A 60 -12.78 0.10 -0.77
N PHE A 61 -11.89 -0.45 -1.61
CA PHE A 61 -10.57 0.13 -1.86
C PHE A 61 -10.69 1.52 -2.50
N GLY A 62 -11.67 1.75 -3.38
CA GLY A 62 -11.96 3.07 -3.95
C GLY A 62 -12.37 4.11 -2.91
N ALA A 63 -13.22 3.72 -1.96
CA ALA A 63 -13.89 4.61 -1.01
C ALA A 63 -13.12 4.87 0.31
N VAL A 64 -12.20 3.98 0.69
CA VAL A 64 -11.46 4.08 1.95
C VAL A 64 -10.00 4.48 1.68
N PRO A 65 -9.41 5.39 2.50
CA PRO A 65 -7.99 5.70 2.41
C PRO A 65 -7.13 4.45 2.45
N PHE A 66 -6.18 4.35 1.53
CA PHE A 66 -5.37 3.16 1.32
C PHE A 66 -4.55 2.80 2.56
N SER A 67 -4.08 3.80 3.31
CA SER A 67 -3.38 3.59 4.58
C SER A 67 -4.19 2.77 5.58
N LEU A 68 -5.52 2.88 5.56
CA LEU A 68 -6.42 2.11 6.40
C LEU A 68 -6.74 0.74 5.80
N THR A 69 -6.72 0.59 4.48
CA THR A 69 -7.03 -0.68 3.80
C THR A 69 -5.85 -1.66 3.72
N ILE A 70 -4.63 -1.25 4.12
CA ILE A 70 -3.44 -2.13 4.13
C ILE A 70 -3.71 -3.50 4.82
N PRO A 71 -4.38 -3.59 5.98
CA PRO A 71 -4.65 -4.88 6.63
C PRO A 71 -5.56 -5.78 5.79
N VAL A 72 -6.53 -5.20 5.06
CA VAL A 72 -7.39 -5.94 4.13
C VAL A 72 -6.55 -6.46 2.97
N ALA A 73 -5.71 -5.60 2.39
CA ALA A 73 -4.82 -5.95 1.30
C ALA A 73 -3.88 -7.13 1.67
N VAL A 74 -3.31 -7.09 2.88
CA VAL A 74 -2.48 -8.16 3.42
C VAL A 74 -3.29 -9.44 3.65
N ALA A 75 -4.53 -9.34 4.13
CA ALA A 75 -5.38 -10.51 4.35
C ALA A 75 -5.74 -11.22 3.03
N ILE A 76 -5.99 -10.47 1.96
CA ILE A 76 -6.18 -10.99 0.60
C ILE A 76 -4.92 -11.71 0.14
N GLU A 77 -3.77 -11.04 0.21
CA GLU A 77 -2.50 -11.59 -0.29
C GLU A 77 -2.05 -12.87 0.44
N LEU A 78 -2.28 -12.94 1.76
CA LEU A 78 -1.98 -14.15 2.54
C LEU A 78 -2.91 -15.33 2.20
N LYS A 79 -4.13 -15.03 1.76
CA LYS A 79 -5.15 -16.03 1.42
C LYS A 79 -4.97 -16.55 0.01
N TRP A 80 -4.77 -15.63 -0.92
CA TRP A 80 -4.60 -15.90 -2.33
C TRP A 80 -3.51 -14.95 -2.86
N PRO A 81 -2.27 -15.45 -2.94
CA PRO A 81 -1.14 -14.66 -3.44
C PRO A 81 -1.44 -14.09 -4.83
N HIS A 82 -1.09 -12.82 -5.02
CA HIS A 82 -1.30 -12.04 -6.26
C HIS A 82 -2.76 -11.76 -6.63
N HIS A 83 -3.75 -12.23 -5.87
CA HIS A 83 -5.15 -11.90 -6.18
C HIS A 83 -5.41 -10.41 -6.07
N ILE A 84 -4.73 -9.72 -5.16
CA ILE A 84 -4.92 -8.28 -5.01
C ILE A 84 -4.52 -7.47 -6.25
N ASP A 85 -3.66 -8.02 -7.11
CA ASP A 85 -3.26 -7.38 -8.35
C ASP A 85 -4.39 -7.39 -9.41
N THR A 86 -5.43 -8.23 -9.22
CA THR A 86 -6.63 -8.27 -10.08
C THR A 86 -7.64 -7.17 -9.73
N LEU A 87 -7.57 -6.60 -8.53
CA LEU A 87 -8.43 -5.53 -8.05
C LEU A 87 -7.87 -4.16 -8.50
N PRO A 88 -8.50 -3.44 -9.45
CA PRO A 88 -7.90 -2.25 -10.07
C PRO A 88 -7.49 -1.15 -9.07
N GLU A 89 -8.37 -0.84 -8.11
CA GLU A 89 -8.11 0.21 -7.11
C GLU A 89 -6.97 -0.16 -6.17
N ALA A 90 -6.90 -1.43 -5.74
CA ALA A 90 -5.83 -1.90 -4.86
C ALA A 90 -4.50 -1.99 -5.62
N SER A 91 -4.51 -2.56 -6.82
CA SER A 91 -3.35 -2.78 -7.68
C SER A 91 -2.63 -1.47 -8.00
N GLY A 92 -3.37 -0.44 -8.43
CA GLY A 92 -2.80 0.88 -8.73
C GLY A 92 -2.08 1.51 -7.53
N ARG A 93 -2.65 1.38 -6.33
CA ARG A 93 -2.09 1.95 -5.09
C ARG A 93 -0.91 1.13 -4.56
N ILE A 94 -0.95 -0.20 -4.68
CA ILE A 94 0.16 -1.09 -4.33
C ILE A 94 1.37 -0.80 -5.22
N GLU A 95 1.17 -0.55 -6.51
CA GLU A 95 2.27 -0.24 -7.42
C GLU A 95 2.98 1.06 -7.04
N LEU A 96 2.23 2.07 -6.59
CA LEU A 96 2.82 3.29 -6.04
C LEU A 96 3.63 3.02 -4.76
N VAL A 97 3.14 2.16 -3.87
CA VAL A 97 3.90 1.74 -2.68
C VAL A 97 5.17 0.99 -3.06
N ARG A 98 5.09 0.09 -4.04
CA ARG A 98 6.24 -0.68 -4.55
C ARG A 98 7.31 0.25 -5.13
N LYS A 99 6.93 1.20 -5.99
CA LYS A 99 7.83 2.21 -6.56
C LYS A 99 8.49 3.08 -5.49
N ALA A 100 7.72 3.53 -4.50
CA ALA A 100 8.28 4.31 -3.39
C ALA A 100 9.27 3.49 -2.55
N GLY A 101 8.98 2.21 -2.32
CA GLY A 101 9.91 1.28 -1.67
C GLY A 101 11.21 1.11 -2.45
N GLN A 102 11.13 0.98 -3.78
CA GLN A 102 12.30 0.93 -4.66
C GLN A 102 13.12 2.23 -4.57
N TYR A 103 12.47 3.40 -4.60
CA TYR A 103 13.15 4.69 -4.46
C TYR A 103 13.82 4.84 -3.10
N ALA A 104 13.19 4.41 -2.02
CA ALA A 104 13.79 4.48 -0.69
C ALA A 104 15.09 3.66 -0.57
N VAL A 105 15.16 2.53 -1.28
CA VAL A 105 16.39 1.72 -1.35
C VAL A 105 17.45 2.39 -2.24
N LEU A 106 17.05 2.90 -3.40
CA LEU A 106 17.97 3.57 -4.34
C LEU A 106 18.57 4.86 -3.76
N PHE A 107 17.78 5.62 -3.02
CA PHE A 107 18.16 6.88 -2.39
C PHE A 107 18.42 6.73 -0.89
N SER A 108 18.80 5.53 -0.43
CA SER A 108 19.19 5.34 0.96
C SER A 108 20.45 6.19 1.26
N ALA A 109 20.57 6.68 2.49
CA ALA A 109 21.72 7.50 2.89
C ALA A 109 23.05 6.77 2.65
N GLU A 110 23.06 5.45 2.86
CA GLU A 110 24.18 4.57 2.55
C GLU A 110 24.52 4.57 1.05
N ARG A 111 23.53 4.39 0.18
CA ARG A 111 23.75 4.42 -1.27
C ARG A 111 24.21 5.79 -1.78
N VAL A 112 23.67 6.87 -1.21
CA VAL A 112 24.11 8.23 -1.54
C VAL A 112 25.56 8.43 -1.10
N ALA A 113 25.94 7.98 0.10
CA ALA A 113 27.31 8.05 0.59
C ALA A 113 28.29 7.24 -0.27
N ASP A 114 27.90 6.03 -0.71
CA ASP A 114 28.70 5.20 -1.61
C ASP A 114 28.94 5.88 -2.96
N VAL A 115 27.91 6.46 -3.56
CA VAL A 115 28.00 7.17 -4.84
C VAL A 115 28.92 8.39 -4.69
N LEU A 116 28.75 9.20 -3.63
CA LEU A 116 29.61 10.35 -3.36
C LEU A 116 31.08 9.94 -3.16
N SER A 117 31.33 8.86 -2.43
CA SER A 117 32.68 8.31 -2.23
C SER A 117 33.32 7.87 -3.55
N ALA A 118 32.54 7.23 -4.43
CA ALA A 118 33.01 6.82 -5.76
C ALA A 118 33.32 8.02 -6.67
N VAL A 119 32.49 9.06 -6.65
CA VAL A 119 32.71 10.31 -7.40
C VAL A 119 33.98 11.00 -6.92
N ASN A 120 34.14 11.22 -5.62
CA ASN A 120 35.33 11.86 -5.04
C ASN A 120 36.62 11.11 -5.38
N LYS A 121 36.60 9.76 -5.36
CA LYS A 121 37.74 8.93 -5.77
C LYS A 121 38.09 9.08 -7.26
N ARG A 122 37.10 9.36 -8.10
CA ARG A 122 37.29 9.54 -9.54
C ARG A 122 37.82 10.94 -9.86
N GLU A 123 37.31 11.96 -9.18
CA GLU A 123 37.80 13.34 -9.30
C GLU A 123 39.24 13.49 -8.77
N ALA A 124 39.60 12.80 -7.68
CA ALA A 124 40.97 12.82 -7.15
C ALA A 124 42.00 12.07 -8.04
N ARG A 125 41.55 11.38 -9.09
CA ARG A 125 42.40 10.64 -10.05
C ARG A 125 42.48 11.31 -11.43
N GLY A 126 41.69 12.36 -11.66
CA GLY A 126 41.74 13.19 -12.88
C GLY A 126 42.56 14.44 -12.63
#